data_AF-A0A2D5T0W1-F1
#
_entry.id   AF-A0A2D5T0W1-F1
#
_cell.length_a   1.000
_cell.length_b   1.000
_cell.length_c   1.000
_cell.angle_alpha   90.00
_cell.angle_beta   90.00
_cell.angle_gamma   90.00
#
_symmetry.space_group_name_H-M   'P 1'
#
loop_
_entity.id
_entity.type
_entity.pdbx_description
1 polymer ?
#
loop_
_entity_poly.entity_id
_entity_poly.type
_entity_poly.pdbx_seq_one_letter_code
_entity_poly.pdbx_strand_id
1 'polypeptide(L)'
;QSCENLFVDTDKVRLIQILGNLVSNSIKYTDVGSITVSSSKSNTHCSIQITDTGIGIEDIDKIMLPFEQETNVQPLDANSSGLGLDVVSHLCELLKIEFSIDSALGKGTQVKLTLPLKKIETSEITNTPTQAPDYTQKLGRILIVDDNTINLIIAEKMLSPLCTCLDKAKDGLKSLELIKKNQYDIVLLDINMPHMDGFEVLKELKSLNLTYKPKIYMLTADAYETTKKRCLSLGCDGFLTKPFSKQQLLSLLHS
;
A
#
# COMPACT_ATOMS: atom_id res chain seq x y z
N GLN A 1 -23.04 3.64 -11.52
CA GLN A 1 -23.54 4.04 -10.19
C GLN A 1 -22.36 4.19 -9.26
N SER A 2 -22.33 5.20 -8.39
CA SER A 2 -21.28 5.34 -7.38
C SER A 2 -21.21 4.09 -6.50
N CYS A 3 -20.00 3.56 -6.31
CA CYS A 3 -19.70 2.41 -5.47
C CYS A 3 -19.43 2.78 -4.01
N GLU A 4 -19.78 4.01 -3.60
CA GLU A 4 -19.73 4.44 -2.20
C GLU A 4 -20.52 3.48 -1.29
N ASN A 5 -19.93 3.13 -0.14
CA ASN A 5 -20.48 2.25 0.89
C ASN A 5 -20.76 0.80 0.46
N LEU A 6 -20.04 0.29 -0.55
CA LEU A 6 -20.08 -1.12 -0.92
C LEU A 6 -19.09 -1.95 -0.08
N PHE A 7 -19.61 -2.96 0.62
CA PHE A 7 -18.79 -3.90 1.39
C PHE A 7 -18.68 -5.21 0.61
N VAL A 8 -17.45 -5.67 0.38
CA VAL A 8 -17.15 -6.95 -0.26
C VAL A 8 -16.53 -7.86 0.78
N ASP A 9 -17.10 -9.05 0.95
CA ASP A 9 -16.56 -10.10 1.82
C ASP A 9 -15.44 -10.84 1.08
N THR A 10 -14.20 -10.40 1.30
CA THR A 10 -13.00 -10.94 0.65
C THR A 10 -11.75 -10.71 1.51
N ASP A 11 -10.65 -11.40 1.21
CA ASP A 11 -9.37 -11.14 1.85
C ASP A 11 -8.83 -9.79 1.37
N LYS A 12 -9.00 -8.77 2.23
CA LYS A 12 -8.57 -7.40 1.97
C LYS A 12 -7.07 -7.31 1.62
N VAL A 13 -6.21 -8.08 2.28
CA VAL A 13 -4.76 -7.99 2.07
C VAL A 13 -4.42 -8.51 0.67
N ARG A 14 -4.98 -9.67 0.30
CA ARG A 14 -4.77 -10.27 -1.02
C ARG A 14 -5.41 -9.45 -2.14
N LEU A 15 -6.59 -8.87 -1.92
CA LEU A 15 -7.20 -7.96 -2.90
C LEU A 15 -6.35 -6.71 -3.11
N ILE A 16 -5.81 -6.09 -2.06
CA ILE A 16 -4.91 -4.94 -2.22
C ILE A 16 -3.62 -5.36 -2.92
N GLN A 17 -3.10 -6.57 -2.66
CA GLN A 17 -1.94 -7.11 -3.37
C GLN A 17 -2.20 -7.23 -4.88
N ILE A 18 -3.37 -7.77 -5.27
CA ILE A 18 -3.79 -7.83 -6.68
C ILE A 18 -3.83 -6.42 -7.29
N LEU A 19 -4.53 -5.48 -6.65
CA LEU A 19 -4.69 -4.11 -7.15
C LEU A 19 -3.35 -3.38 -7.24
N GLY A 20 -2.47 -3.58 -6.25
CA GLY A 20 -1.12 -3.00 -6.23
C GLY A 20 -0.28 -3.47 -7.41
N ASN A 21 -0.28 -4.77 -7.71
CA ASN A 21 0.45 -5.32 -8.85
C ASN A 21 -0.06 -4.74 -10.18
N LEU A 22 -1.37 -4.67 -10.37
CA LEU A 22 -1.98 -4.17 -11.60
C LEU A 22 -1.72 -2.67 -11.83
N VAL A 23 -1.87 -1.85 -10.79
CA VAL A 23 -1.58 -0.41 -10.87
C VAL A 23 -0.09 -0.15 -11.06
N SER A 24 0.77 -0.91 -10.37
CA SER A 24 2.23 -0.81 -10.55
C SER A 24 2.65 -1.14 -11.98
N ASN A 25 2.09 -2.21 -12.57
CA ASN A 25 2.33 -2.55 -13.97
C ASN A 25 1.84 -1.42 -14.91
N SER A 26 0.66 -0.87 -14.66
CA SER A 26 0.11 0.24 -15.44
C SER A 26 1.06 1.45 -15.45
N ILE A 27 1.63 1.79 -14.29
CA ILE A 27 2.62 2.89 -14.14
C ILE A 27 3.92 2.54 -14.86
N LYS A 28 4.43 1.32 -14.66
CA LYS A 28 5.71 0.88 -15.23
C LYS A 28 5.71 0.88 -16.76
N TYR A 29 4.59 0.54 -17.38
CA TYR A 29 4.47 0.38 -18.84
C TYR A 29 3.77 1.55 -19.55
N THR A 30 3.44 2.62 -18.81
CA THR A 30 2.88 3.86 -19.36
C THR A 30 3.81 5.03 -19.05
N ASP A 31 4.73 5.30 -19.97
CA ASP A 31 5.68 6.42 -19.83
C ASP A 31 5.00 7.78 -20.05
N VAL A 32 4.18 7.89 -21.10
CA VAL A 32 3.34 9.06 -21.38
C VAL A 32 1.91 8.59 -21.63
N GLY A 33 0.97 9.12 -20.86
CA GLY A 33 -0.45 8.76 -20.99
C GLY A 33 -1.23 8.98 -19.71
N SER A 34 -2.32 8.24 -19.57
CA SER A 34 -3.15 8.21 -18.37
C SER A 34 -3.38 6.77 -17.89
N ILE A 35 -3.63 6.66 -16.59
CA ILE A 35 -4.05 5.44 -15.91
C ILE A 35 -5.34 5.76 -15.19
N THR A 36 -6.37 4.99 -15.45
CA THR A 36 -7.71 5.17 -14.88
C THR A 36 -8.09 3.94 -14.08
N VAL A 37 -8.45 4.15 -12.82
CA VAL A 37 -9.05 3.12 -11.97
C VAL A 37 -10.52 3.47 -11.77
N SER A 38 -11.40 2.56 -12.14
CA SER A 38 -12.84 2.73 -12.03
C SER A 38 -13.49 1.52 -11.37
N SER A 39 -14.66 1.73 -10.77
CA SER A 39 -15.44 0.64 -10.22
C SER A 39 -16.90 0.78 -10.64
N SER A 40 -17.56 -0.36 -10.82
CA SER A 40 -18.98 -0.42 -11.12
C SER A 40 -19.63 -1.60 -10.38
N LYS A 41 -20.93 -1.50 -10.08
CA LYS A 41 -21.66 -2.54 -9.37
C LYS A 41 -22.92 -2.94 -10.12
N SER A 42 -23.28 -4.20 -10.00
CA SER A 42 -24.58 -4.79 -10.31
C SER A 42 -25.22 -5.30 -9.01
N ASN A 43 -26.37 -5.96 -9.12
CA ASN A 43 -27.04 -6.57 -7.95
C ASN A 43 -26.27 -7.75 -7.35
N THR A 44 -25.40 -8.38 -8.14
CA THR A 44 -24.74 -9.64 -7.78
C THR A 44 -23.22 -9.55 -7.81
N HIS A 45 -22.66 -8.52 -8.46
CA HIS A 45 -21.22 -8.39 -8.64
C HIS A 45 -20.76 -6.94 -8.52
N CYS A 46 -19.53 -6.76 -8.05
CA CYS A 46 -18.76 -5.54 -8.17
C CYS A 46 -17.65 -5.77 -9.19
N SER A 47 -17.36 -4.79 -10.03
CA SER A 47 -16.19 -4.83 -10.90
C SER A 47 -15.27 -3.66 -10.61
N ILE A 48 -13.96 -3.94 -10.65
CA ILE A 48 -12.90 -2.95 -10.59
C ILE A 48 -12.16 -3.06 -11.92
N GLN A 49 -11.99 -1.94 -12.60
CA GLN A 49 -11.33 -1.86 -13.89
C GLN A 49 -10.17 -0.88 -13.82
N ILE A 50 -9.01 -1.33 -14.27
CA ILE A 50 -7.77 -0.55 -14.38
C ILE A 50 -7.46 -0.46 -15.86
N THR A 51 -7.31 0.75 -16.38
CA THR A 51 -7.04 1.00 -17.79
C THR A 51 -5.87 1.94 -17.92
N ASP A 52 -4.85 1.53 -18.65
CA ASP A 52 -3.72 2.35 -19.03
C ASP A 52 -3.70 2.58 -20.54
N THR A 53 -2.90 3.56 -20.95
CA THR A 53 -2.70 3.96 -22.35
C THR A 53 -1.26 3.70 -22.79
N GLY A 54 -0.58 2.79 -22.10
CA GLY A 54 0.83 2.48 -22.29
C GLY A 54 1.11 1.68 -23.55
N ILE A 55 2.25 0.99 -23.55
CA ILE A 55 2.74 0.23 -24.71
C ILE A 55 1.80 -0.91 -25.14
N GLY A 56 0.92 -1.38 -24.26
CA GLY A 56 0.09 -2.56 -24.50
C GLY A 56 0.89 -3.86 -24.55
N ILE A 57 0.16 -4.97 -24.70
CA ILE A 57 0.68 -6.34 -24.67
C ILE A 57 0.23 -7.00 -25.97
N GLU A 58 1.15 -7.67 -26.67
CA GLU A 58 0.86 -8.39 -27.91
C GLU A 58 0.35 -9.80 -27.62
N ASP A 59 1.06 -10.53 -26.76
CA ASP A 59 0.78 -11.93 -26.45
C ASP A 59 0.30 -12.09 -25.00
N ILE A 60 -1.01 -11.90 -24.82
CA ILE A 60 -1.68 -12.04 -23.53
C ILE A 60 -1.52 -13.45 -22.97
N ASP A 61 -1.65 -14.47 -23.81
CA ASP A 61 -1.61 -15.87 -23.36
C ASP A 61 -0.23 -16.23 -22.81
N LYS A 62 0.83 -15.74 -23.45
CA LYS A 62 2.21 -15.96 -23.00
C LYS A 62 2.50 -15.31 -21.65
N ILE A 63 2.08 -14.07 -21.43
CA ILE A 63 2.37 -13.36 -20.16
C ILE A 63 1.54 -13.86 -18.97
N MET A 64 0.53 -14.70 -19.22
CA MET A 64 -0.21 -15.40 -18.16
C MET A 64 0.52 -16.64 -17.65
N LEU A 65 1.55 -17.11 -18.37
CA LEU A 65 2.36 -18.24 -17.94
C LEU A 65 3.35 -17.80 -16.85
N PRO A 66 3.57 -18.61 -15.81
CA PRO A 66 4.52 -18.30 -14.74
C PRO A 66 5.92 -18.03 -15.30
N PHE A 67 6.55 -16.96 -14.82
CA PHE A 67 7.93 -16.55 -15.18
C PHE A 67 8.15 -16.15 -16.64
N GLU A 68 7.10 -16.05 -17.45
CA GLU A 68 7.20 -15.55 -18.82
C GLU A 68 7.12 -14.03 -18.88
N GLN A 69 7.88 -13.44 -19.79
CA GLN A 69 7.87 -12.00 -20.08
C GLN A 69 7.79 -11.77 -21.58
N GLU A 70 7.20 -10.64 -21.96
CA GLU A 70 7.19 -10.22 -23.36
C GLU A 70 8.60 -9.78 -23.77
N THR A 71 9.19 -10.53 -24.71
CA THR A 71 10.60 -10.40 -25.11
C THR A 71 10.91 -9.10 -25.87
N ASN A 72 9.88 -8.41 -26.37
CA ASN A 72 10.03 -7.17 -27.16
C ASN A 72 10.00 -5.89 -26.32
N VAL A 73 9.81 -5.99 -25.01
CA VAL A 73 9.72 -4.83 -24.11
C VAL A 73 10.95 -4.82 -23.22
N GLN A 74 11.89 -3.91 -23.44
CA GLN A 74 12.90 -3.60 -22.43
C GLN A 74 12.21 -2.79 -21.31
N PRO A 75 12.07 -3.32 -20.09
CA PRO A 75 11.65 -2.49 -18.99
C PRO A 75 12.80 -1.52 -18.64
N LEU A 76 12.46 -0.31 -18.19
CA LEU A 76 13.48 0.64 -17.68
C LEU A 76 14.36 0.03 -16.56
N ASP A 77 13.90 -1.06 -15.91
CA ASP A 77 14.62 -1.81 -14.89
C ASP A 77 14.75 -3.29 -15.25
N ALA A 78 15.98 -3.78 -15.41
CA ALA A 78 16.34 -5.17 -15.72
C ALA A 78 16.00 -6.20 -14.60
N ASN A 79 15.35 -5.77 -13.53
CA ASN A 79 15.08 -6.56 -12.31
C ASN A 79 13.61 -6.97 -12.12
N SER A 80 12.72 -6.71 -13.08
CA SER A 80 11.34 -7.20 -12.96
C SER A 80 11.28 -8.71 -13.19
N SER A 81 10.82 -9.46 -12.18
CA SER A 81 10.87 -10.92 -12.14
C SER A 81 9.81 -11.66 -12.98
N GLY A 82 8.93 -10.94 -13.70
CA GLY A 82 7.82 -11.56 -14.44
C GLY A 82 6.68 -12.07 -13.56
N LEU A 83 6.82 -12.00 -12.23
CA LEU A 83 5.90 -12.53 -11.21
C LEU A 83 4.63 -11.68 -10.99
N GLY A 84 4.34 -10.72 -11.86
CA GLY A 84 3.29 -9.73 -11.59
C GLY A 84 1.90 -10.29 -11.79
N LEU A 85 1.68 -11.02 -12.89
CA LEU A 85 0.36 -11.34 -13.42
C LEU A 85 -0.06 -12.79 -13.14
N ASP A 86 0.90 -13.71 -13.05
CA ASP A 86 0.73 -15.07 -12.53
C ASP A 86 0.26 -15.05 -11.07
N VAL A 87 0.86 -14.21 -10.22
CA VAL A 87 0.42 -13.99 -8.83
C VAL A 87 -0.98 -13.40 -8.78
N VAL A 88 -1.30 -12.46 -9.69
CA VAL A 88 -2.65 -11.90 -9.79
C VAL A 88 -3.66 -12.97 -10.17
N SER A 89 -3.39 -13.76 -11.21
CA SER A 89 -4.26 -14.83 -11.67
C SER A 89 -4.51 -15.86 -10.56
N HIS A 90 -3.45 -16.32 -9.90
CA HIS A 90 -3.56 -17.29 -8.82
C HIS A 90 -4.36 -16.76 -7.61
N LEU A 91 -4.12 -15.50 -7.19
CA LEU A 91 -4.89 -14.89 -6.11
C LEU A 91 -6.36 -14.68 -6.51
N CYS A 92 -6.63 -14.32 -7.77
CA CYS A 92 -7.99 -14.20 -8.29
C CYS A 92 -8.73 -15.54 -8.23
N GLU A 93 -8.10 -16.65 -8.63
CA GLU A 93 -8.67 -17.99 -8.48
C GLU A 93 -8.99 -18.34 -7.02
N LEU A 94 -8.03 -18.12 -6.11
CA LEU A 94 -8.21 -18.39 -4.68
C LEU A 94 -9.37 -17.58 -4.07
N LEU A 95 -9.51 -16.33 -4.48
CA LEU A 95 -10.56 -15.42 -4.01
C LEU A 95 -11.87 -15.53 -4.79
N LYS A 96 -11.93 -16.40 -5.81
CA LYS A 96 -13.07 -16.53 -6.74
C LYS A 96 -13.45 -15.19 -7.37
N ILE A 97 -12.45 -14.41 -7.75
CA ILE A 97 -12.57 -13.15 -8.47
C ILE A 97 -12.37 -13.48 -9.95
N GLU A 98 -13.32 -13.13 -10.79
CA GLU A 98 -13.12 -13.27 -12.24
C GLU A 98 -12.10 -12.22 -12.68
N PHE A 99 -11.09 -12.68 -13.41
CA PHE A 99 -10.04 -11.85 -13.96
C PHE A 99 -10.15 -11.86 -15.48
N SER A 100 -10.08 -10.68 -16.08
CA SER A 100 -10.03 -10.51 -17.54
C SER A 100 -9.08 -9.39 -17.90
N ILE A 101 -8.39 -9.56 -19.01
CA ILE A 101 -7.45 -8.60 -19.57
C ILE A 101 -7.76 -8.42 -21.06
N ASP A 102 -7.70 -7.19 -21.52
CA ASP A 102 -7.77 -6.80 -22.93
C ASP A 102 -6.62 -5.83 -23.17
N SER A 103 -5.79 -6.11 -24.16
CA SER A 103 -4.62 -5.31 -24.47
C SER A 103 -4.30 -5.41 -25.94
N ALA A 104 -3.69 -4.36 -26.48
CA ALA A 104 -3.13 -4.37 -27.82
C ALA A 104 -1.94 -3.41 -27.89
N LEU A 105 -0.91 -3.80 -28.66
CA LEU A 105 0.27 -2.96 -28.88
C LEU A 105 -0.11 -1.53 -29.31
N GLY A 106 0.45 -0.56 -28.60
CA GLY A 106 0.26 0.87 -28.80
C GLY A 106 -1.11 1.42 -28.38
N LYS A 107 -2.00 0.60 -27.79
CA LYS A 107 -3.33 1.03 -27.31
C LYS A 107 -3.46 1.02 -25.79
N GLY A 108 -2.48 0.45 -25.08
CA GLY A 108 -2.52 0.24 -23.64
C GLY A 108 -3.23 -1.04 -23.22
N THR A 109 -3.38 -1.21 -21.91
CA THR A 109 -3.98 -2.41 -21.31
C THR A 109 -5.19 -2.06 -20.45
N GLN A 110 -6.21 -2.91 -20.51
CA GLN A 110 -7.38 -2.89 -19.66
C GLN A 110 -7.47 -4.20 -18.89
N VAL A 111 -7.48 -4.11 -17.56
CA VAL A 111 -7.72 -5.24 -16.67
C VAL A 111 -9.01 -5.02 -15.92
N LYS A 112 -9.84 -6.06 -15.83
CA LYS A 112 -11.10 -6.06 -15.11
C LYS A 112 -11.18 -7.24 -14.16
N LEU A 113 -11.44 -6.91 -12.89
CA LEU A 113 -11.70 -7.84 -11.79
C LEU A 113 -13.18 -7.81 -11.46
N THR A 114 -13.84 -8.96 -11.41
CA THR A 114 -15.25 -9.08 -11.00
C THR A 114 -15.36 -9.89 -9.72
N LEU A 115 -15.85 -9.26 -8.66
CA LEU A 115 -16.04 -9.84 -7.34
C LEU A 115 -17.53 -10.12 -7.10
N PRO A 116 -17.91 -11.30 -6.58
CA PRO A 116 -19.28 -11.56 -6.18
C PRO A 116 -19.66 -10.69 -4.99
N LEU A 117 -20.84 -10.07 -5.05
CA LEU A 117 -21.43 -9.36 -3.92
C LEU A 117 -22.28 -10.31 -3.08
N LYS A 118 -21.96 -10.42 -1.80
CA LYS A 118 -22.89 -10.97 -0.83
C LYS A 118 -23.79 -9.84 -0.34
N LYS A 119 -25.10 -10.03 -0.49
CA LYS A 119 -26.08 -9.22 0.25
C LYS A 119 -25.87 -9.54 1.73
N ILE A 120 -25.45 -8.55 2.49
CA ILE A 120 -25.52 -8.64 3.95
C ILE A 120 -27.00 -8.47 4.28
N GLU A 121 -27.66 -9.53 4.74
CA GLU A 121 -28.98 -9.40 5.36
C GLU A 121 -28.79 -8.55 6.62
N THR A 122 -29.37 -7.36 6.60
CA THR A 122 -29.32 -6.40 7.71
C THR A 122 -30.16 -6.91 8.88
N SER A 123 -29.73 -7.99 9.51
CA SER A 123 -30.21 -8.42 10.80
C SER A 123 -29.06 -8.20 11.77
N GLU A 124 -29.22 -7.17 12.60
CA GLU A 124 -28.26 -6.72 13.63
C GLU A 124 -27.06 -5.90 13.14
N ILE A 125 -27.32 -4.85 12.36
CA ILE A 125 -26.62 -3.59 12.63
C ILE A 125 -27.39 -2.95 13.79
N THR A 126 -27.09 -3.35 15.02
CA THR A 126 -27.29 -2.41 16.12
C THR A 126 -26.44 -1.20 15.75
N ASN A 127 -27.11 -0.10 15.42
CA ASN A 127 -26.50 1.23 15.42
C ASN A 127 -26.07 1.53 16.86
N THR A 128 -25.06 0.85 17.38
CA THR A 128 -24.10 1.56 18.21
C THR A 128 -23.34 2.44 17.23
N PRO A 129 -23.50 3.77 17.27
CA PRO A 129 -22.50 4.61 16.66
C PRO A 129 -21.20 4.23 17.36
N THR A 130 -20.36 3.45 16.67
CA THR A 130 -18.94 3.47 16.98
C THR A 130 -18.58 4.91 16.67
N GLN A 131 -18.61 5.75 17.70
CA GLN A 131 -18.22 7.14 17.60
C GLN A 131 -16.91 7.12 16.83
N ALA A 132 -16.90 7.70 15.62
CA ALA A 132 -15.66 7.96 14.95
C ALA A 132 -14.82 8.70 16.00
N PRO A 133 -13.68 8.14 16.43
CA PRO A 133 -12.90 8.76 17.49
C PRO A 133 -12.70 10.22 17.15
N ASP A 134 -13.14 11.08 18.06
CA ASP A 134 -13.12 12.52 17.88
C ASP A 134 -11.66 12.97 17.95
N TYR A 135 -10.97 12.87 16.82
CA TYR A 135 -9.58 13.31 16.66
C TYR A 135 -9.55 14.84 16.50
N THR A 136 -10.20 15.57 17.40
CA THR A 136 -10.18 17.04 17.46
C THR A 136 -8.79 17.56 17.82
N GLN A 137 -7.97 16.74 18.49
CA GLN A 137 -6.60 17.08 18.80
C GLN A 137 -5.68 16.71 17.65
N LYS A 138 -5.09 17.72 17.01
CA LYS A 138 -4.03 17.52 16.01
C LYS A 138 -2.87 16.75 16.64
N LEU A 139 -2.41 15.72 15.94
CA LEU A 139 -1.15 15.04 16.19
C LEU A 139 0.00 16.05 16.08
N GLY A 140 1.10 15.77 16.78
CA GLY A 140 2.31 16.60 16.75
C GLY A 140 3.03 16.58 15.41
N ARG A 141 4.33 16.92 15.41
CA ARG A 141 5.18 16.84 14.22
C ARG A 141 5.49 15.38 13.91
N ILE A 142 5.17 14.95 12.70
CA ILE A 142 5.36 13.57 12.25
C ILE A 142 6.47 13.51 11.19
N LEU A 143 7.32 12.50 11.27
CA LEU A 143 8.22 12.09 10.18
C LEU A 143 7.74 10.76 9.62
N ILE A 144 7.51 10.67 8.30
CA ILE A 144 7.31 9.42 7.59
C ILE A 144 8.56 9.07 6.77
N VAL A 145 9.02 7.83 6.89
CA VAL A 145 10.23 7.31 6.22
C VAL A 145 9.85 6.06 5.43
N ASP A 146 10.03 6.13 4.11
CA ASP A 146 9.70 5.06 3.16
C ASP A 146 10.46 5.33 1.85
N ASP A 147 11.09 4.31 1.28
CA ASP A 147 11.85 4.44 0.03
C ASP A 147 10.93 4.54 -1.20
N ASN A 148 9.70 4.03 -1.08
CA ASN A 148 8.70 4.15 -2.12
C ASN A 148 7.97 5.50 -2.04
N THR A 149 8.19 6.32 -3.07
CA THR A 149 7.58 7.66 -3.16
C THR A 149 6.04 7.62 -3.18
N ILE A 150 5.42 6.54 -3.66
CA ILE A 150 3.96 6.37 -3.65
C ILE A 150 3.45 6.19 -2.21
N ASN A 151 4.12 5.38 -1.40
CA ASN A 151 3.75 5.18 0.01
C ASN A 151 3.82 6.51 0.79
N LEU A 152 4.87 7.31 0.54
CA LEU A 152 5.00 8.65 1.12
C LEU A 152 3.82 9.56 0.76
N ILE A 153 3.39 9.58 -0.51
CA ILE A 153 2.24 10.38 -0.97
C ILE A 153 0.93 9.91 -0.32
N ILE A 154 0.74 8.60 -0.20
CA ILE A 154 -0.47 8.02 0.43
C ILE A 154 -0.51 8.39 1.91
N ALA A 155 0.60 8.19 2.64
CA ALA A 155 0.70 8.54 4.05
C ALA A 155 0.49 10.05 4.27
N GLU A 156 1.06 10.89 3.40
CA GLU A 156 0.86 12.33 3.44
C GLU A 156 -0.60 12.74 3.28
N LYS A 157 -1.33 12.16 2.32
CA LYS A 157 -2.77 12.39 2.16
C LYS A 157 -3.57 11.94 3.40
N MET A 158 -3.13 10.87 4.07
CA MET A 158 -3.79 10.38 5.28
C MET A 158 -3.54 11.27 6.50
N LEU A 159 -2.31 11.79 6.66
CA LEU A 159 -1.83 12.43 7.90
C LEU A 159 -1.82 13.96 7.89
N SER A 160 -1.62 14.61 6.73
CA SER A 160 -1.51 16.08 6.66
C SER A 160 -2.69 16.84 7.29
N PRO A 161 -3.95 16.38 7.16
CA PRO A 161 -5.07 17.05 7.82
C PRO A 161 -5.08 16.91 9.35
N LEU A 162 -4.30 15.96 9.88
CA LEU A 162 -4.40 15.47 11.25
C LEU A 162 -3.17 15.78 12.10
N CYS A 163 -2.10 16.34 11.52
CA CYS A 163 -0.87 16.69 12.23
C CYS A 163 -0.55 18.19 12.13
N THR A 164 0.34 18.68 12.99
CA THR A 164 0.83 20.06 12.94
C THR A 164 1.81 20.26 11.78
N CYS A 165 2.65 19.27 11.51
CA CYS A 165 3.62 19.28 10.41
C CYS A 165 4.01 17.84 10.07
N LEU A 166 4.18 17.57 8.78
CA LEU A 166 4.60 16.27 8.26
C LEU A 166 5.85 16.45 7.40
N ASP A 167 6.94 15.81 7.80
CA ASP A 167 8.16 15.70 7.00
C ASP A 167 8.26 14.29 6.40
N LYS A 168 8.98 14.18 5.28
CA LYS A 168 9.17 12.94 4.53
C LYS A 168 10.65 12.65 4.33
N ALA A 169 11.06 11.39 4.48
CA ALA A 169 12.39 10.90 4.14
C ALA A 169 12.27 9.67 3.24
N LYS A 170 13.19 9.54 2.27
CA LYS A 170 13.23 8.43 1.31
C LYS A 170 14.16 7.29 1.72
N ASP A 171 14.89 7.44 2.82
CA ASP A 171 15.87 6.46 3.27
C ASP A 171 16.23 6.69 4.75
N GLY A 172 16.92 5.69 5.32
CA GLY A 172 17.35 5.70 6.71
C GLY A 172 18.32 6.84 7.05
N LEU A 173 19.30 7.13 6.18
CA LEU A 173 20.29 8.18 6.43
C LEU A 173 19.62 9.56 6.52
N LYS A 174 18.73 9.85 5.58
CA LYS A 174 17.99 11.10 5.54
C LYS A 174 17.07 11.25 6.74
N SER A 175 16.47 10.15 7.19
CA SER A 175 15.64 10.16 8.41
C SER A 175 16.47 10.57 9.63
N LEU A 176 17.68 10.02 9.80
CA LEU A 176 18.58 10.34 10.90
C LEU A 176 19.04 11.81 10.85
N GLU A 177 19.34 12.33 9.64
CA GLU A 177 19.65 13.76 9.47
C GLU A 177 18.51 14.67 9.92
N LEU A 178 17.28 14.33 9.55
CA LEU A 178 16.11 15.12 9.90
C LEU A 178 15.83 15.05 11.41
N ILE A 179 15.92 13.86 12.01
CA ILE A 179 15.70 13.67 13.46
C ILE A 179 16.76 14.42 14.28
N LYS A 180 18.01 14.53 13.80
CA LYS A 180 19.04 15.35 14.46
C LYS A 180 18.75 16.85 14.40
N LYS A 181 18.06 17.32 13.37
CA LYS A 181 17.79 18.75 13.11
C LYS A 181 16.48 19.24 13.68
N ASN A 182 15.47 18.36 13.76
CA ASN A 182 14.11 18.70 14.13
C ASN A 182 13.62 17.78 15.25
N GLN A 183 12.76 18.31 16.12
CA GLN A 183 12.06 17.51 17.12
C GLN A 183 10.77 16.95 16.53
N TYR A 184 10.63 15.62 16.56
CA TYR A 184 9.45 14.90 16.12
C TYR A 184 8.73 14.29 17.31
N ASP A 185 7.42 14.32 17.29
CA ASP A 185 6.58 13.63 18.27
C ASP A 185 6.38 12.16 17.85
N ILE A 186 6.28 11.93 16.54
CA ILE A 186 6.03 10.61 15.96
C ILE A 186 6.97 10.38 14.76
N VAL A 187 7.57 9.20 14.71
CA VAL A 187 8.32 8.70 13.54
C VAL A 187 7.65 7.41 13.05
N LEU A 188 7.22 7.41 11.79
CA LEU A 188 6.73 6.26 11.07
C LEU A 188 7.85 5.76 10.17
N LEU A 189 8.34 4.55 10.42
CA LEU A 189 9.59 4.06 9.85
C LEU A 189 9.37 2.76 9.12
N ASP A 190 9.56 2.76 7.80
CA ASP A 190 9.60 1.51 7.04
C ASP A 190 10.76 0.62 7.49
N ILE A 191 10.50 -0.70 7.55
CA ILE A 191 11.53 -1.68 7.83
C ILE A 191 12.39 -1.90 6.59
N ASN A 192 11.76 -2.10 5.44
CA ASN A 192 12.42 -2.62 4.24
C ASN A 192 12.88 -1.48 3.34
N MET A 193 14.01 -0.85 3.67
CA MET A 193 14.62 0.20 2.85
C MET A 193 16.03 -0.22 2.37
N PRO A 194 16.48 0.23 1.19
CA PRO A 194 17.82 -0.06 0.69
C PRO A 194 18.89 0.67 1.51
N HIS A 195 20.09 0.08 1.53
CA HIS A 195 21.31 0.56 2.20
C HIS A 195 21.26 0.63 3.74
N MET A 196 20.17 1.12 4.32
CA MET A 196 19.96 1.19 5.76
C MET A 196 18.50 0.86 6.08
N ASP A 197 18.29 -0.29 6.70
CA ASP A 197 16.96 -0.78 7.05
C ASP A 197 16.39 -0.06 8.29
N GLY A 198 15.08 -0.17 8.52
CA GLY A 198 14.44 0.49 9.66
C GLY A 198 14.95 0.00 11.02
N PHE A 199 15.46 -1.22 11.12
CA PHE A 199 16.06 -1.71 12.36
C PHE A 199 17.42 -1.07 12.63
N GLU A 200 18.22 -0.81 11.60
CA GLU A 200 19.48 -0.08 11.68
C GLU A 200 19.24 1.36 12.10
N VAL A 201 18.26 2.04 11.49
CA VAL A 201 17.83 3.39 11.91
C VAL A 201 17.44 3.39 13.39
N LEU A 202 16.65 2.42 13.85
CA LEU A 202 16.22 2.33 15.25
C LEU A 202 17.39 2.10 16.21
N LYS A 203 18.41 1.32 15.81
CA LYS A 203 19.64 1.14 16.59
C LYS A 203 20.45 2.44 16.68
N GLU A 204 20.61 3.14 15.56
CA GLU A 204 21.29 4.44 15.52
C GLU A 204 20.55 5.50 16.35
N LEU A 205 19.21 5.49 16.34
CA LEU A 205 18.42 6.40 17.18
C LEU A 205 18.65 6.18 18.67
N LYS A 206 18.95 4.95 19.10
CA LYS A 206 19.31 4.68 20.51
C LYS A 206 20.70 5.16 20.88
N SER A 207 21.64 5.20 19.92
CA SER A 207 22.99 5.72 20.16
C SER A 207 23.01 7.25 20.18
N LEU A 208 22.03 7.87 19.52
CA LEU A 208 21.77 9.30 19.59
C LEU A 208 21.14 9.63 20.95
N ASN A 209 21.92 10.20 21.87
CA ASN A 209 21.44 10.75 23.14
C ASN A 209 20.55 11.99 22.91
N LEU A 210 19.39 11.78 22.27
CA LEU A 210 18.40 12.82 22.01
C LEU A 210 17.86 13.35 23.35
N THR A 211 17.69 14.67 23.45
CA THR A 211 17.10 15.33 24.63
C THR A 211 15.59 15.11 24.74
N TYR A 212 14.99 14.48 23.73
CA TYR A 212 13.58 14.12 23.63
C TYR A 212 13.44 12.70 23.08
N LYS A 213 12.28 12.07 23.29
CA LYS A 213 12.02 10.71 22.84
C LYS A 213 10.79 10.68 21.92
N PRO A 214 10.96 10.62 20.59
CA PRO A 214 9.83 10.45 19.68
C PRO A 214 9.17 9.08 19.90
N LYS A 215 7.85 8.97 19.68
CA LYS A 215 7.20 7.67 19.50
C LYS A 215 7.61 7.10 18.14
N ILE A 216 8.12 5.88 18.10
CA ILE A 216 8.57 5.23 16.86
C ILE A 216 7.67 4.04 16.54
N TYR A 217 6.98 4.12 15.40
CA TYR A 217 6.14 3.04 14.88
C TYR A 217 6.75 2.45 13.61
N MET A 218 6.97 1.13 13.61
CA MET A 218 7.54 0.43 12.46
C MET A 218 6.45 0.08 11.44
N LEU A 219 6.70 0.34 10.16
CA LEU A 219 5.84 -0.08 9.06
C LEU A 219 6.49 -1.28 8.37
N THR A 220 5.77 -2.38 8.18
CA THR A 220 6.34 -3.64 7.69
C THR A 220 5.49 -4.25 6.60
N ALA A 221 6.09 -4.79 5.54
CA ALA A 221 5.35 -5.61 4.58
C ALA A 221 4.96 -6.99 5.18
N ASP A 222 5.74 -7.48 6.14
CA ASP A 222 5.58 -8.80 6.72
C ASP A 222 4.90 -8.77 8.09
N ALA A 223 3.94 -9.68 8.30
CA ALA A 223 3.23 -9.86 9.57
C ALA A 223 3.85 -10.95 10.47
N TYR A 224 5.03 -11.47 10.13
CA TYR A 224 5.66 -12.59 10.83
C TYR A 224 5.96 -12.26 12.31
N GLU A 225 5.74 -13.25 13.19
CA GLU A 225 6.04 -13.15 14.62
C GLU A 225 7.51 -12.83 14.92
N THR A 226 8.43 -13.26 14.05
CA THR A 226 9.86 -12.94 14.16
C THR A 226 10.12 -11.45 14.01
N THR A 227 9.49 -10.80 13.04
CA THR A 227 9.56 -9.35 12.81
C THR A 227 9.00 -8.60 14.01
N LYS A 228 7.83 -9.00 14.52
CA LYS A 228 7.22 -8.39 15.71
C LYS A 228 8.13 -8.48 16.95
N LYS A 229 8.70 -9.65 17.22
CA LYS A 229 9.63 -9.86 18.34
C LYS A 229 10.88 -8.98 18.21
N ARG A 230 11.41 -8.83 16.99
CA ARG A 230 12.57 -7.97 16.72
C ARG A 230 12.24 -6.49 16.89
N CYS A 231 11.06 -6.04 16.46
CA CYS A 231 10.57 -4.69 16.71
C CYS A 231 10.51 -4.41 18.22
N LEU A 232 9.85 -5.28 18.98
CA LEU A 232 9.69 -5.14 20.43
C LEU A 232 11.03 -5.13 21.18
N SER A 233 11.97 -6.02 20.82
CA SER A 233 13.29 -6.05 21.48
C SER A 233 14.13 -4.81 21.18
N LEU A 234 13.89 -4.16 20.03
CA LEU A 234 14.49 -2.89 19.67
C LEU A 234 13.71 -1.68 20.23
N GLY A 235 12.67 -1.89 21.02
CA GLY A 235 12.02 -0.84 21.81
C GLY A 235 11.21 0.17 20.99
N CYS A 236 10.64 -0.25 19.86
CA CYS A 236 9.64 0.54 19.16
C CYS A 236 8.32 0.60 19.97
N ASP A 237 7.58 1.68 19.81
CA ASP A 237 6.31 1.91 20.50
C ASP A 237 5.13 1.18 19.83
N GLY A 238 5.31 0.72 18.60
CA GLY A 238 4.36 -0.17 17.93
C GLY A 238 4.78 -0.50 16.51
N PHE A 239 3.93 -1.25 15.80
CA PHE A 239 4.14 -1.57 14.40
C PHE A 239 2.82 -1.66 13.64
N LEU A 240 2.89 -1.53 12.32
CA LEU A 240 1.75 -1.64 11.41
C LEU A 240 2.14 -2.39 10.14
N THR A 241 1.35 -3.39 9.78
CA THR A 241 1.56 -4.15 8.54
C THR A 241 1.00 -3.38 7.35
N LYS A 242 1.81 -3.21 6.32
CA LYS A 242 1.43 -2.70 5.00
C LYS A 242 0.76 -3.83 4.19
N PRO A 243 -0.25 -3.52 3.37
CA PRO A 243 -0.93 -2.23 3.25
C PRO A 243 -1.87 -1.98 4.45
N PHE A 244 -1.93 -0.73 4.94
CA PHE A 244 -2.79 -0.32 6.05
C PHE A 244 -3.83 0.72 5.63
N SER A 245 -4.99 0.75 6.32
CA SER A 245 -5.98 1.82 6.15
C SER A 245 -5.68 3.04 7.01
N LYS A 246 -6.27 4.18 6.66
CA LYS A 246 -6.26 5.40 7.48
C LYS A 246 -6.73 5.14 8.92
N GLN A 247 -7.80 4.34 9.10
CA GLN A 247 -8.29 3.98 10.43
C GLN A 247 -7.27 3.19 11.24
N GLN A 248 -6.63 2.18 10.64
CA GLN A 248 -5.61 1.38 11.33
C GLN A 248 -4.41 2.23 11.74
N LEU A 249 -3.98 3.14 10.86
CA LEU A 249 -2.92 4.10 11.17
C LEU A 249 -3.33 4.99 12.35
N LEU A 250 -4.52 5.60 12.32
CA LEU A 250 -4.96 6.49 13.39
C LEU A 250 -5.15 5.76 14.73
N SER A 251 -5.74 4.57 14.72
CA SER A 251 -5.85 3.76 15.93
C SER A 251 -4.49 3.49 16.57
N LEU A 252 -3.43 3.31 15.77
CA LEU A 252 -2.07 3.16 16.28
C LEU A 252 -1.51 4.47 16.87
N LEU A 253 -1.71 5.60 16.20
CA LEU A 253 -1.14 6.88 16.64
C LEU A 253 -1.80 7.45 17.90
N HIS A 254 -3.03 7.02 18.19
CA HIS A 254 -3.78 7.39 19.39
C HIS A 254 -3.65 6.37 20.54
N SER A 255 -2.85 5.31 20.36
CA SER A 255 -2.45 4.39 21.43
C SER A 255 -1.23 4.88 22.22
#